data_AF-A0A353RF49-F1
#
_entry.id   AF-A0A353RF49-F1
#
_cell.length_a   1.000
_cell.length_b   1.000
_cell.length_c   1.000
_cell.angle_alpha   90.00
_cell.angle_beta   90.00
_cell.angle_gamma   90.00
#
_symmetry.space_group_name_H-M   'P 1'
#
loop_
_entity.id
_entity.type
_entity.pdbx_description
1 polymer ?
#
loop_
_entity_poly.entity_id
_entity_poly.type
_entity_poly.pdbx_seq_one_letter_code
_entity_poly.pdbx_strand_id
1 'polypeptide(L)'
;MTDDSMDTRYLFRLTDDTGMFQHAVLGVPDPKEGYTTDDNARALVLAGMLYARTGERKYEDLLVRYLSFLVYAEKDRWFRNFMGYDRDFLEKRGSEDCFGRCLWTLAWTAVQKRLPGSVRVCAERLLRRTGPSCSSLSCLKSKAYALSGLL
;
A
#
# COMPACT_ATOMS: atom_id res chain seq x y z
N MET A 1 -19.33 -22.45 16.36
CA MET A 1 -18.61 -21.20 16.04
C MET A 1 -18.05 -21.43 14.65
N THR A 2 -18.72 -20.92 13.60
CA THR A 2 -18.29 -21.14 12.22
C THR A 2 -16.90 -20.53 12.05
N ASP A 3 -15.96 -21.36 11.62
CA ASP A 3 -14.66 -20.93 11.14
C ASP A 3 -14.88 -20.09 9.88
N ASP A 4 -15.10 -18.78 10.08
CA ASP A 4 -15.20 -17.80 9.00
C ASP A 4 -13.77 -17.52 8.50
N SER A 5 -13.20 -18.55 7.88
CA SER A 5 -11.89 -18.51 7.24
C SER A 5 -12.04 -17.68 5.96
N MET A 6 -11.56 -16.44 6.02
CA MET A 6 -11.57 -15.56 4.86
C MET A 6 -10.69 -16.16 3.77
N ASP A 7 -11.26 -16.38 2.58
CA ASP A 7 -10.51 -16.89 1.43
C ASP A 7 -9.52 -15.83 0.90
N THR A 8 -8.24 -16.03 1.18
CA THR A 8 -7.16 -15.12 0.76
C THR A 8 -6.53 -15.51 -0.57
N ARG A 9 -6.99 -16.57 -1.26
CA ARG A 9 -6.37 -17.05 -2.52
C ARG A 9 -6.31 -15.96 -3.58
N TYR A 10 -7.32 -15.09 -3.63
CA TYR A 10 -7.38 -14.01 -4.59
C TYR A 10 -6.27 -12.97 -4.40
N LEU A 11 -5.91 -12.67 -3.14
CA LEU A 11 -4.82 -11.77 -2.80
C LEU A 11 -3.49 -12.25 -3.39
N PHE A 12 -3.21 -13.54 -3.25
CA PHE A 12 -1.99 -14.15 -3.80
C PHE A 12 -2.02 -14.25 -5.33
N ARG A 13 -3.19 -14.43 -5.95
CA ARG A 13 -3.31 -14.44 -7.42
C ARG A 13 -3.04 -13.07 -8.03
N LEU A 14 -3.49 -12.00 -7.37
CA LEU A 14 -3.26 -10.62 -7.81
C LEU A 14 -1.90 -10.06 -7.40
N THR A 15 -0.99 -10.88 -6.86
CA THR A 15 0.30 -10.41 -6.37
C THR A 15 1.42 -11.23 -6.96
N ASP A 16 2.42 -10.56 -7.53
CA ASP A 16 3.65 -11.20 -7.96
C ASP A 16 4.84 -10.81 -7.08
N ASP A 17 6.07 -10.86 -7.59
CA ASP A 17 7.28 -10.46 -6.88
C ASP A 17 7.41 -8.93 -6.71
N THR A 18 6.67 -8.14 -7.48
CA THR A 18 6.69 -6.67 -7.48
C THR A 18 5.65 -6.10 -6.53
N GLY A 19 4.39 -6.53 -6.67
CA GLY A 19 3.27 -5.96 -5.93
C GLY A 19 1.91 -6.44 -6.42
N MET A 20 0.87 -5.73 -6.02
CA MET A 20 -0.50 -6.01 -6.45
C MET A 20 -0.79 -5.43 -7.84
N PHE A 21 -1.29 -6.28 -8.74
CA PHE A 21 -1.79 -5.88 -10.06
C PHE A 21 -2.99 -4.94 -9.95
N GLN A 22 -3.05 -3.98 -10.87
CA GLN A 22 -4.25 -3.20 -11.12
C GLN A 22 -5.18 -4.03 -12.00
N HIS A 23 -6.46 -4.08 -11.63
CA HIS A 23 -7.53 -4.76 -12.38
C HIS A 23 -7.38 -6.30 -12.55
N ALA A 24 -8.49 -6.92 -12.92
CA ALA A 24 -8.59 -8.34 -13.20
C ALA A 24 -9.74 -8.63 -14.16
N VAL A 25 -9.57 -9.60 -15.05
CA VAL A 25 -10.63 -10.11 -15.92
C VAL A 25 -11.15 -11.40 -15.33
N LEU A 26 -12.39 -11.38 -14.81
CA LEU A 26 -13.04 -12.55 -14.19
C LEU A 26 -12.20 -13.21 -13.08
N GLY A 27 -11.41 -12.40 -12.36
CA GLY A 27 -10.54 -12.85 -11.29
C GLY A 27 -9.18 -13.41 -11.73
N VAL A 28 -8.83 -13.26 -13.01
CA VAL A 28 -7.48 -13.44 -13.52
C VAL A 28 -6.80 -12.07 -13.57
N PRO A 29 -5.58 -11.89 -13.06
CA PRO A 29 -4.87 -10.61 -13.18
C PRO A 29 -4.81 -10.15 -14.63
N ASP A 30 -4.89 -8.83 -14.86
CA ASP A 30 -4.66 -8.26 -16.20
C ASP A 30 -3.32 -7.51 -16.21
N PRO A 31 -2.21 -8.16 -16.64
CA PRO A 31 -0.90 -7.53 -16.66
C PRO A 31 -0.85 -6.27 -17.53
N LYS A 32 -1.76 -6.08 -18.50
CA LYS A 32 -1.76 -4.90 -19.36
C LYS A 32 -1.96 -3.59 -18.59
N GLU A 33 -2.66 -3.69 -17.46
CA GLU A 33 -2.98 -2.56 -16.59
C GLU A 33 -1.88 -2.30 -15.55
N GLY A 34 -0.88 -3.18 -15.45
CA GLY A 34 0.27 -3.02 -14.57
C GLY A 34 -0.10 -3.02 -13.08
N TYR A 35 0.41 -2.04 -12.35
CA TYR A 35 0.26 -1.91 -10.89
C TYR A 35 -0.12 -0.48 -10.52
N THR A 36 -0.78 -0.33 -9.38
CA THR A 36 -0.92 0.99 -8.75
C THR A 36 -0.48 1.04 -7.30
N THR A 37 0.08 2.20 -6.93
CA THR A 37 0.50 2.47 -5.55
C THR A 37 -0.69 2.50 -4.59
N ASP A 38 -1.87 2.97 -5.01
CA ASP A 38 -3.05 2.97 -4.16
C ASP A 38 -3.64 1.57 -3.92
N ASP A 39 -3.57 0.65 -4.88
CA ASP A 39 -3.89 -0.77 -4.68
C ASP A 39 -2.88 -1.43 -3.75
N ASN A 40 -1.59 -1.20 -3.96
CA ASN A 40 -0.53 -1.70 -3.07
C ASN A 40 -0.65 -1.13 -1.65
N ALA A 41 -1.06 0.13 -1.48
CA ALA A 41 -1.31 0.71 -0.16
C ALA A 41 -2.48 0.02 0.55
N ARG A 42 -3.59 -0.24 -0.15
CA ARG A 42 -4.72 -0.99 0.43
C ARG A 42 -4.34 -2.44 0.76
N ALA A 43 -3.57 -3.07 -0.13
CA ALA A 43 -3.08 -4.43 0.05
C ALA A 43 -2.14 -4.55 1.27
N LEU A 44 -1.32 -3.52 1.53
CA LEU A 44 -0.48 -3.43 2.72
C LEU A 44 -1.31 -3.49 4.01
N VAL A 45 -2.41 -2.73 4.08
CA VAL A 45 -3.31 -2.76 5.24
C VAL A 45 -3.94 -4.14 5.41
N LEU A 46 -4.46 -4.73 4.33
CA LEU A 46 -5.06 -6.06 4.37
C LEU A 46 -4.06 -7.13 4.83
N ALA A 47 -2.84 -7.14 4.27
CA ALA A 47 -1.78 -8.05 4.68
C ALA A 47 -1.41 -7.86 6.16
N GLY A 48 -1.35 -6.61 6.63
CA GLY A 48 -1.12 -6.31 8.04
C GLY A 48 -2.22 -6.82 8.95
N MET A 49 -3.50 -6.67 8.58
CA MET A 49 -4.63 -7.21 9.35
C MET A 49 -4.60 -8.74 9.39
N LEU A 50 -4.31 -9.38 8.27
CA LEU A 50 -4.17 -10.83 8.16
C LEU A 50 -3.02 -11.37 9.01
N TYR A 51 -1.85 -10.73 8.94
CA TYR A 51 -0.70 -11.07 9.77
C TYR A 51 -1.00 -10.85 11.25
N ALA A 52 -1.60 -9.72 11.63
CA ALA A 52 -1.98 -9.42 13.01
C ALA A 52 -3.03 -10.38 13.60
N ARG A 53 -3.84 -11.03 12.75
CA ARG A 53 -4.82 -12.04 13.14
C ARG A 53 -4.22 -13.44 13.26
N THR A 54 -3.30 -13.80 12.36
CA THR A 54 -2.87 -15.20 12.17
C THR A 54 -1.42 -15.47 12.55
N GLY A 55 -0.55 -14.46 12.49
CA GLY A 55 0.91 -14.61 12.64
C GLY A 55 1.58 -15.38 11.50
N GLU A 56 0.88 -15.69 10.40
CA GLU A 56 1.43 -16.51 9.33
C GLU A 56 2.42 -15.74 8.47
N ARG A 57 3.61 -16.34 8.25
CA ARG A 57 4.71 -15.77 7.46
C ARG A 57 4.31 -15.36 6.04
N LYS A 58 3.39 -16.09 5.40
CA LYS A 58 2.90 -15.75 4.06
C LYS A 58 2.29 -14.34 3.98
N TYR A 59 1.67 -13.85 5.06
CA TYR A 59 1.12 -12.50 5.11
C TYR A 59 2.18 -11.46 5.50
N GLU A 60 3.20 -11.86 6.27
CA GLU A 60 4.38 -11.03 6.49
C GLU A 60 5.13 -10.77 5.18
N ASP A 61 5.31 -11.80 4.34
CA ASP A 61 5.96 -11.66 3.03
C ASP A 61 5.18 -10.69 2.11
N LEU A 62 3.84 -10.73 2.14
CA LEU A 62 2.99 -9.76 1.42
C LEU A 62 3.13 -8.35 1.99
N LEU A 63 3.09 -8.20 3.31
CA LEU A 63 3.26 -6.92 4.01
C LEU A 63 4.59 -6.25 3.62
N VAL A 64 5.69 -7.00 3.65
CA VAL A 64 7.02 -6.51 3.23
C VAL A 64 7.01 -6.10 1.76
N ARG A 65 6.42 -6.91 0.88
CA ARG A 65 6.33 -6.62 -0.56
C ARG A 65 5.59 -5.33 -0.86
N TYR A 66 4.39 -5.15 -0.30
CA TYR A 66 3.60 -3.95 -0.55
C TYR A 66 4.25 -2.69 0.03
N LEU A 67 4.89 -2.78 1.19
CA LEU A 67 5.66 -1.65 1.72
C LEU A 67 6.87 -1.33 0.85
N SER A 68 7.56 -2.35 0.33
CA SER A 68 8.66 -2.17 -0.63
C SER A 68 8.18 -1.46 -1.90
N PHE A 69 6.98 -1.78 -2.40
CA PHE A 69 6.38 -1.08 -3.53
C PHE A 69 6.18 0.41 -3.21
N LEU A 70 5.61 0.74 -2.04
CA LEU A 70 5.44 2.14 -1.62
C LEU A 70 6.78 2.88 -1.49
N VAL A 71 7.82 2.23 -0.99
CA VAL A 71 9.18 2.80 -0.94
C VAL A 71 9.70 3.11 -2.35
N TYR A 72 9.48 2.23 -3.32
CA TYR A 72 9.90 2.43 -4.71
C TYR A 72 9.06 3.47 -5.47
N ALA A 73 7.77 3.55 -5.14
CA ALA A 73 6.85 4.56 -5.67
C ALA A 73 7.15 5.98 -5.18
N GLU A 74 7.75 6.10 -3.99
CA GLU A 74 8.14 7.40 -3.45
C GLU A 74 9.20 8.07 -4.34
N LYS A 75 8.92 9.32 -4.70
CA LYS A 75 9.83 10.20 -5.40
C LYS A 75 9.55 11.64 -5.00
N ASP A 76 10.60 12.38 -4.64
CA ASP A 76 10.54 13.79 -4.29
C ASP A 76 9.48 14.13 -3.21
N ARG A 77 9.37 13.27 -2.18
CA ARG A 77 8.39 13.34 -1.09
C ARG A 77 6.94 13.21 -1.54
N TRP A 78 6.72 12.56 -2.67
CA TRP A 78 5.41 12.23 -3.24
C TRP A 78 5.40 10.77 -3.72
N PHE A 79 4.25 10.27 -4.16
CA PHE A 79 4.12 8.92 -4.73
C PHE A 79 3.73 8.99 -6.21
N ARG A 80 4.47 8.29 -7.06
CA ARG A 80 3.97 7.91 -8.40
C ARG A 80 2.93 6.81 -8.20
N ASN A 81 1.85 6.77 -8.98
CA ASN A 81 0.79 5.79 -8.84
C ASN A 81 0.90 4.67 -9.88
N PHE A 82 0.90 5.02 -11.17
CA PHE A 82 0.81 4.03 -12.25
C PHE A 82 2.18 3.48 -12.65
N MET A 83 2.34 2.16 -12.56
CA MET A 83 3.51 1.42 -13.02
C MET A 83 3.09 0.39 -14.06
N GLY A 84 3.77 0.39 -15.21
CA GLY A 84 3.56 -0.60 -16.26
C GLY A 84 4.03 -2.00 -15.84
N TYR A 85 3.67 -3.01 -16.62
CA TYR A 85 4.12 -4.38 -16.38
C TYR A 85 5.64 -4.58 -16.56
N ASP A 86 6.25 -3.70 -17.35
CA ASP A 86 7.70 -3.54 -17.50
C ASP A 86 8.38 -2.91 -16.27
N ARG A 87 7.60 -2.60 -15.22
CA ARG A 87 8.02 -2.03 -13.93
C ARG A 87 8.53 -0.60 -14.03
N ASP A 88 8.19 0.10 -15.11
CA ASP A 88 8.45 1.52 -15.26
C ASP A 88 7.23 2.34 -14.81
N PHE A 89 7.48 3.37 -14.02
CA PHE A 89 6.43 4.31 -13.66
C PHE A 89 6.05 5.18 -14.86
N LEU A 90 4.77 5.18 -15.19
CA LEU A 90 4.21 5.84 -16.36
C LEU A 90 4.01 7.35 -16.15
N GLU A 91 4.12 7.80 -14.91
CA GLU A 91 3.95 9.20 -14.53
C GLU A 91 5.07 9.71 -13.62
N LYS A 92 5.26 11.03 -13.63
CA LYS A 92 6.25 11.70 -12.77
C LYS A 92 5.75 11.90 -11.34
N ARG A 93 4.43 12.03 -11.15
CA ARG A 93 3.79 12.34 -9.89
C ARG A 93 2.34 11.84 -9.92
N GLY A 94 1.95 11.04 -8.93
CA GLY A 94 0.59 10.52 -8.80
C GLY A 94 -0.39 11.54 -8.21
N SER A 95 -1.67 11.17 -8.21
CA SER A 95 -2.78 12.01 -7.75
C SER A 95 -2.71 12.33 -6.25
N GLU A 96 -3.41 13.40 -5.83
CA GLU A 96 -3.60 13.70 -4.41
C GLU A 96 -4.34 12.57 -3.66
N ASP A 97 -5.24 11.84 -4.32
CA ASP A 97 -5.97 10.70 -3.71
C ASP A 97 -5.02 9.55 -3.38
N CYS A 98 -4.14 9.19 -4.33
CA CYS A 98 -3.08 8.21 -4.13
C CYS A 98 -2.17 8.63 -2.97
N PHE A 99 -1.72 9.88 -2.96
CA PHE A 99 -0.87 10.41 -1.91
C PHE A 99 -1.54 10.34 -0.52
N GLY A 100 -2.79 10.78 -0.40
CA GLY A 100 -3.54 10.73 0.86
C GLY A 100 -3.68 9.30 1.40
N ARG A 101 -4.01 8.32 0.53
CA ARG A 101 -4.11 6.90 0.90
C ARG A 101 -2.77 6.33 1.35
N CYS A 102 -1.68 6.69 0.70
CA CYS A 102 -0.34 6.27 1.10
C CYS A 102 0.00 6.78 2.49
N LEU A 103 -0.25 8.07 2.78
CA LEU A 103 0.00 8.62 4.11
C LEU A 103 -0.81 7.92 5.20
N TRP A 104 -2.12 7.76 4.96
CA TRP A 104 -2.99 7.05 5.90
C TRP A 104 -2.48 5.62 6.16
N THR A 105 -2.15 4.90 5.09
CA THR A 105 -1.62 3.53 5.16
C THR A 105 -0.30 3.47 5.94
N LEU A 106 0.64 4.38 5.69
CA LEU A 106 1.93 4.41 6.36
C LEU A 106 1.77 4.71 7.85
N ALA A 107 0.90 5.66 8.21
CA ALA A 107 0.63 5.96 9.60
C ALA A 107 -0.07 4.82 10.33
N TRP A 108 -1.11 4.23 9.72
CA TRP A 108 -1.76 3.02 10.24
C TRP A 108 -0.72 1.92 10.50
N THR A 109 0.14 1.65 9.53
CA THR A 109 1.19 0.62 9.60
C THR A 109 2.20 0.89 10.71
N ALA A 110 2.67 2.14 10.85
CA ALA A 110 3.66 2.53 11.85
C ALA A 110 3.19 2.25 13.29
N VAL A 111 1.89 2.43 13.57
CA VAL A 111 1.33 2.29 14.92
C VAL A 111 0.82 0.88 15.26
N GLN A 112 0.75 -0.04 14.29
CA GLN A 112 0.23 -1.39 14.53
C GLN A 112 1.20 -2.28 15.32
N LYS A 113 1.06 -2.35 16.65
CA LYS A 113 1.96 -3.12 17.54
C LYS A 113 2.20 -4.59 17.17
N ARG A 114 1.25 -5.22 16.48
CA ARG A 114 1.34 -6.63 16.07
C ARG A 114 2.17 -6.85 14.80
N LEU A 115 2.56 -5.80 14.09
CA LEU A 115 3.40 -5.90 12.89
C LEU A 115 4.89 -5.96 13.24
N PRO A 116 5.73 -6.58 12.39
CA PRO A 116 7.18 -6.64 12.59
C PRO A 116 7.79 -5.26 12.80
N GLY A 117 8.76 -5.16 13.72
CA GLY A 117 9.38 -3.88 14.07
C GLY A 117 10.03 -3.17 12.87
N SER A 118 10.68 -3.92 11.99
CA SER A 118 11.29 -3.40 10.75
C SER A 118 10.27 -2.73 9.83
N VAL A 119 9.10 -3.34 9.65
CA VAL A 119 8.01 -2.81 8.83
C VAL A 119 7.46 -1.51 9.43
N ARG A 120 7.22 -1.49 10.75
CA ARG A 120 6.71 -0.30 11.44
C ARG A 120 7.68 0.88 11.33
N VAL A 121 8.97 0.64 11.57
CA VAL A 121 10.02 1.66 11.48
C VAL A 121 10.19 2.16 10.03
N CYS A 122 10.12 1.26 9.04
CA CYS A 122 10.18 1.65 7.63
C CYS A 122 8.99 2.53 7.24
N ALA A 123 7.77 2.15 7.63
CA ALA A 123 6.56 2.93 7.39
C ALA A 123 6.63 4.31 8.05
N GLU A 124 7.09 4.37 9.31
CA GLU A 124 7.27 5.63 10.04
C GLU A 124 8.28 6.56 9.35
N ARG A 125 9.43 6.01 8.91
CA ARG A 125 10.45 6.78 8.19
C ARG A 125 9.91 7.35 6.88
N LEU A 126 9.18 6.54 6.12
CA LEU A 126 8.58 7.00 4.86
C LEU A 126 7.51 8.06 5.12
N LEU A 127 6.66 7.87 6.13
CA LEU A 127 5.66 8.85 6.56
C LEU A 127 6.29 10.19 6.95
N ARG A 128 7.36 10.19 7.76
CA ARG A 128 8.06 11.42 8.16
C ARG A 128 8.68 12.15 6.97
N ARG A 129 9.13 11.40 5.96
CA ARG A 129 9.70 11.95 4.73
C ARG A 129 8.64 12.61 3.84
N THR A 130 7.47 11.99 3.69
CA THR A 130 6.40 12.47 2.79
C THR A 130 5.41 13.43 3.46
N GLY A 131 5.26 13.36 4.78
CA GLY A 131 4.33 14.17 5.58
C GLY A 131 4.39 15.69 5.34
N PRO A 132 5.57 16.31 5.15
CA PRO A 132 5.64 17.75 4.83
C PRO A 132 4.87 18.14 3.55
N SER A 133 4.73 17.23 2.59
CA SER A 133 4.01 17.47 1.33
C SER A 133 2.49 17.56 1.49
N CYS A 134 1.93 17.22 2.66
CA CYS A 134 0.51 17.43 3.00
C CYS A 134 0.06 18.88 2.79
N SER A 135 0.96 19.83 3.04
CA SER A 135 0.70 21.27 2.87
C SER A 135 0.34 21.65 1.42
N SER A 136 0.73 20.83 0.45
CA SER A 136 0.43 21.05 -0.98
C SER A 136 -0.89 20.45 -1.45
N LEU A 137 -1.64 19.78 -0.58
CA LEU A 137 -2.94 19.21 -0.92
C LEU A 137 -4.00 20.31 -1.09
N SER A 138 -4.77 20.21 -2.15
CA SER A 138 -5.90 21.10 -2.45
C SER A 138 -7.25 20.40 -2.29
N CYS A 139 -7.30 19.10 -2.59
CA CYS A 139 -8.49 18.27 -2.55
C CYS A 139 -8.90 17.92 -1.11
N LEU A 140 -10.18 18.16 -0.77
CA LEU A 140 -10.74 17.87 0.56
C LEU A 140 -10.65 16.39 0.94
N LYS A 141 -10.89 15.49 -0.01
CA LYS A 141 -10.82 14.04 0.22
C LYS A 141 -9.41 13.59 0.58
N SER A 142 -8.41 14.09 -0.14
CA SER A 142 -7.01 13.80 0.12
C SER A 142 -6.53 14.35 1.45
N LYS A 143 -6.97 15.57 1.80
CA LYS A 143 -6.74 16.15 3.14
C LYS A 143 -7.34 15.29 4.24
N ALA A 144 -8.57 14.80 4.06
CA ALA A 144 -9.22 13.93 5.04
C ALA A 144 -8.42 12.65 5.28
N TYR A 145 -7.97 11.95 4.23
CA TYR A 145 -7.11 10.78 4.40
C TYR A 145 -5.80 11.10 5.11
N ALA A 146 -5.11 12.18 4.71
CA ALA A 146 -3.87 12.59 5.34
C ALA A 146 -4.07 12.91 6.83
N LEU A 147 -5.12 13.67 7.17
CA LEU A 147 -5.47 14.00 8.55
C LEU A 147 -5.81 12.76 9.37
N SER A 148 -6.63 11.85 8.85
CA SER A 148 -6.98 10.59 9.53
C SER A 148 -5.78 9.67 9.76
N GLY A 149 -4.70 9.82 8.99
CA GLY A 149 -3.45 9.12 9.24
C GLY A 149 -2.59 9.79 10.30
N LEU A 150 -2.59 11.12 10.34
CA LEU A 150 -1.70 11.89 11.22
C LEU A 150 -2.24 12.09 12.66
N LEU A 151 -3.54 11.91 12.86
CA LEU A 151 -4.18 11.91 14.18
C LEU A 151 -4.03 10.55 14.87
#